data_AF-A0A3B5XUL5-F1
#
_entry.id   AF-A0A3B5XUL5-F1
#
_cell.length_a   1.000
_cell.length_b   1.000
_cell.length_c   1.000
_cell.angle_alpha   90.00
_cell.angle_beta   90.00
_cell.angle_gamma   90.00
#
_symmetry.space_group_name_H-M   'P 1'
#
loop_
_entity.id
_entity.type
_entity.pdbx_description
1 polymer ?
#
loop_
_entity_poly.entity_id
_entity_poly.type
_entity_poly.pdbx_seq_one_letter_code
_entity_poly.pdbx_strand_id
1 'polypeptide(L)'
;MLHAFVQSNDNDDTASQGSAGVLWGRRQRAAATEMDGDETAVVAAAEAEVVGSAETEEHVQRILLAIDNFTRKVSEMLDSGRAMFKDLAADFEDRLCTIHKERVDKWEEEIRELRARDAANEHTRAST
;
A
#
# COMPACT_ATOMS: atom_id res chain seq x y z
N MET A 1 30.41 -22.60 14.31
CA MET A 1 29.26 -22.11 15.12
C MET A 1 29.38 -20.61 15.25
N LEU A 2 28.58 -19.85 14.50
CA LEU A 2 28.38 -18.42 14.75
C LEU A 2 26.88 -18.19 14.88
N HIS A 3 26.51 -17.68 16.05
CA HIS A 3 25.15 -17.42 16.52
C HIS A 3 24.62 -16.11 15.92
N ALA A 4 23.36 -16.17 15.47
CA ALA A 4 22.30 -15.18 15.58
C ALA A 4 22.57 -13.69 15.23
N PHE A 5 21.84 -13.21 14.22
CA PHE A 5 21.31 -11.85 14.22
C PHE A 5 19.86 -11.88 13.66
N VAL A 6 18.90 -11.99 14.57
CA VAL A 6 17.51 -11.60 14.33
C VAL A 6 17.36 -10.23 14.98
N GLN A 7 17.06 -9.22 14.17
CA GLN A 7 16.46 -7.98 14.65
C GLN A 7 15.11 -7.83 13.97
N SER A 8 14.05 -8.08 14.74
CA SER A 8 12.70 -7.61 14.45
C SER A 8 12.71 -6.10 14.30
N ASN A 9 12.02 -5.59 13.29
CA ASN A 9 11.68 -4.18 13.18
C ASN A 9 10.18 -4.09 12.92
N ASP A 10 9.39 -4.21 13.99
CA ASP A 10 8.04 -3.68 14.07
C ASP A 10 8.14 -2.23 14.53
N ASN A 11 7.56 -1.29 13.78
CA ASN A 11 7.20 0.04 14.25
C ASN A 11 6.16 0.68 13.31
N ASP A 12 4.90 0.62 13.76
CA ASP A 12 3.91 1.69 13.91
C ASP A 12 3.69 2.75 12.80
N ASP A 13 2.45 2.71 12.28
CA ASP A 13 1.45 3.78 12.27
C ASP A 13 1.92 5.21 11.96
N THR A 14 1.71 5.63 10.72
CA THR A 14 1.51 7.05 10.38
C THR A 14 0.11 7.25 9.81
N ALA A 15 -0.85 7.51 10.70
CA ALA A 15 -2.12 8.12 10.35
C ALA A 15 -1.89 9.58 9.91
N SER A 16 -1.88 9.83 8.61
CA SER A 16 -1.88 11.19 8.06
C SER A 16 -3.29 11.56 7.62
N GLN A 17 -4.06 12.16 8.53
CA GLN A 17 -5.25 12.94 8.20
C GLN A 17 -4.83 14.25 7.52
N GLY A 18 -5.48 14.58 6.41
CA GLY A 18 -5.24 15.81 5.66
C GLY A 18 -6.36 16.10 4.68
N SER A 19 -7.50 16.52 5.21
CA SER A 19 -8.65 17.05 4.51
C SER A 19 -8.27 18.28 3.66
N ALA A 20 -8.60 18.25 2.37
CA ALA A 20 -8.68 19.45 1.53
C ALA A 20 -9.91 19.36 0.62
N GLY A 21 -11.09 19.50 1.24
CA GLY A 21 -12.30 19.86 0.52
C GLY A 21 -12.09 21.23 -0.15
N VAL A 22 -12.02 21.23 -1.48
CA VAL A 22 -11.93 22.46 -2.27
C VAL A 22 -13.31 23.10 -2.26
N LEU A 23 -13.53 24.04 -1.34
CA LEU A 23 -14.77 24.81 -1.23
C LEU A 23 -14.76 25.92 -2.31
N TRP A 24 -15.36 25.62 -3.47
CA TRP A 24 -15.66 26.62 -4.48
C TRP A 24 -16.88 27.44 -4.05
N GLY A 25 -16.70 28.75 -4.00
CA GLY A 25 -17.81 29.68 -4.22
C GLY A 25 -18.32 30.43 -2.99
N ARG A 26 -18.14 31.76 -3.08
CA ARG A 26 -19.03 32.84 -2.60
C ARG A 26 -18.41 33.71 -1.52
N ARG A 27 -17.72 34.76 -1.96
CA ARG A 27 -17.48 35.98 -1.19
C ARG A 27 -18.12 37.15 -1.94
N GLN A 28 -19.23 37.68 -1.43
CA GLN A 28 -19.74 39.01 -1.77
C GLN A 28 -20.37 39.67 -0.54
N ARG A 29 -19.76 40.77 -0.08
CA ARG A 29 -20.34 41.98 0.52
C ARG A 29 -19.18 42.97 0.74
N ALA A 30 -19.26 44.28 0.52
CA ALA A 30 -20.34 45.26 0.65
C ALA A 30 -20.24 46.30 -0.49
N ALA A 31 -21.32 46.71 -1.15
CA ALA A 31 -22.34 47.68 -0.71
C ALA A 31 -21.75 49.08 -0.37
N ALA A 32 -21.68 49.94 -1.39
CA ALA A 32 -21.84 51.37 -1.25
C ALA A 32 -23.17 51.73 -1.91
N THR A 33 -24.10 52.29 -1.15
CA THR A 33 -25.33 52.86 -1.71
C THR A 33 -25.62 54.12 -0.91
N GLU A 34 -25.30 55.25 -1.54
CA GLU A 34 -25.84 56.56 -1.19
C GLU A 34 -27.35 56.53 -1.47
N MET A 35 -28.13 57.10 -0.56
CA MET A 35 -29.59 57.18 -0.66
C MET A 35 -29.98 58.33 -1.59
N ASP A 36 -30.80 58.04 -2.60
CA ASP A 36 -31.80 59.00 -3.08
C ASP A 36 -32.99 58.25 -3.67
N GLY A 37 -34.19 58.76 -3.38
CA GLY A 37 -35.44 58.01 -3.44
C GLY A 37 -36.06 57.87 -4.82
N ASP A 38 -36.78 56.77 -5.01
CA ASP A 38 -38.07 56.75 -5.71
C ASP A 38 -38.74 55.38 -5.48
N GLU A 39 -40.06 55.38 -5.34
CA GLU A 39 -40.89 54.21 -5.02
C GLU A 39 -40.72 53.09 -6.06
N THR A 40 -39.97 52.04 -5.70
CA THR A 40 -39.91 50.82 -6.50
C THR A 40 -40.12 49.61 -5.59
N ALA A 41 -41.20 48.89 -5.90
CA ALA A 41 -41.62 47.65 -5.26
C ALA A 41 -40.43 46.69 -5.08
N VAL A 42 -39.97 46.53 -3.83
CA VAL A 42 -38.98 45.51 -3.52
C VAL A 42 -39.71 44.19 -3.38
N VAL A 43 -39.77 43.51 -4.51
CA VAL A 43 -39.96 42.08 -4.71
C VAL A 43 -39.51 41.33 -3.46
N ALA A 44 -40.46 40.62 -2.84
CA ALA A 44 -40.16 39.62 -1.83
C ALA A 44 -38.95 38.83 -2.33
N ALA A 45 -37.84 38.93 -1.61
CA ALA A 45 -36.73 38.02 -1.78
C ALA A 45 -37.29 36.65 -1.40
N ALA A 46 -37.88 35.98 -2.38
CA ALA A 46 -37.94 34.54 -2.41
C ALA A 46 -36.47 34.15 -2.30
N GLU A 47 -36.06 33.80 -1.08
CA GLU A 47 -34.98 32.88 -0.88
C GLU A 47 -35.24 31.78 -1.90
N ALA A 48 -34.45 31.77 -2.97
CA ALA A 48 -34.40 30.64 -3.86
C ALA A 48 -33.81 29.52 -3.02
N GLU A 49 -34.67 28.92 -2.20
CA GLU A 49 -34.50 27.58 -1.70
C GLU A 49 -34.23 26.78 -2.97
N VAL A 50 -32.95 26.48 -3.20
CA VAL A 50 -32.56 25.53 -4.24
C VAL A 50 -33.06 24.20 -3.72
N VAL A 51 -34.35 23.95 -3.93
CA VAL A 51 -34.99 22.66 -3.73
C VAL A 51 -34.25 21.73 -4.67
N GLY A 52 -33.27 21.00 -4.12
CA GLY A 52 -32.61 19.93 -4.84
C GLY A 52 -33.70 18.99 -5.34
N SER A 53 -33.80 18.83 -6.66
CA SER A 53 -34.80 17.94 -7.25
C SER A 53 -34.56 16.52 -6.73
N ALA A 54 -35.62 15.79 -6.41
CA ALA A 54 -35.52 14.39 -5.97
C ALA A 54 -34.69 13.52 -6.92
N GLU A 55 -34.72 13.82 -8.21
CA GLU A 55 -33.90 13.18 -9.25
C GLU A 55 -32.39 13.42 -9.05
N THR A 56 -32.00 14.63 -8.64
CA THR A 56 -30.59 14.95 -8.37
C THR A 56 -30.09 14.21 -7.12
N GLU A 57 -30.92 14.11 -6.08
CA GLU A 57 -30.59 13.36 -4.87
C GLU A 57 -30.45 11.86 -5.16
N GLU A 58 -31.35 11.28 -5.96
CA GLU A 58 -31.24 9.89 -6.40
C GLU A 58 -29.96 9.64 -7.21
N HIS A 59 -29.59 10.58 -8.09
CA HIS A 59 -28.36 10.46 -8.87
C HIS A 59 -27.11 10.51 -7.98
N VAL A 60 -27.08 11.41 -7.00
CA VAL A 60 -26.01 11.50 -6.00
C VAL A 60 -25.89 10.18 -5.23
N GLN A 61 -27.00 9.62 -4.76
CA GLN A 61 -27.00 8.33 -4.03
C GLN A 61 -26.45 7.19 -4.89
N ARG A 62 -26.82 7.14 -6.18
CA ARG A 62 -26.25 6.15 -7.12
C ARG A 62 -24.74 6.30 -7.27
N ILE A 63 -24.22 7.52 -7.34
CA ILE A 63 -22.78 7.78 -7.42
C ILE A 63 -22.08 7.33 -6.14
N LEU A 64 -22.62 7.65 -4.96
CA LEU A 64 -22.04 7.24 -3.68
C LEU A 64 -21.95 5.71 -3.57
N LEU A 65 -23.02 4.99 -3.94
CA LEU A 65 -23.01 3.53 -3.99
C LEU A 65 -21.97 2.98 -4.97
N ALA A 66 -21.78 3.62 -6.12
CA ALA A 66 -20.76 3.23 -7.09
C ALA A 66 -19.34 3.43 -6.53
N ILE A 67 -19.10 4.54 -5.81
CA ILE A 67 -17.83 4.84 -5.15
C ILE A 67 -17.53 3.77 -4.09
N ASP A 68 -18.50 3.45 -3.23
CA ASP A 68 -18.31 2.45 -2.16
C ASP A 68 -18.02 1.07 -2.74
N ASN A 69 -18.76 0.66 -3.78
CA ASN A 69 -18.55 -0.61 -4.44
C ASN A 69 -17.16 -0.68 -5.10
N PHE A 70 -16.76 0.38 -5.81
CA PHE A 70 -15.44 0.43 -6.42
C PHE A 70 -14.33 0.39 -5.38
N THR A 71 -14.47 1.13 -4.28
CA THR A 71 -13.50 1.17 -3.18
C THR A 71 -13.32 -0.22 -2.56
N ARG A 72 -14.43 -0.91 -2.26
CA ARG A 72 -14.39 -2.30 -1.78
C ARG A 72 -13.67 -3.22 -2.76
N LYS A 73 -13.97 -3.13 -4.06
CA LYS A 73 -13.35 -3.98 -5.08
C LYS A 73 -11.85 -3.72 -5.21
N VAL A 74 -11.41 -2.48 -5.10
CA VAL A 74 -9.98 -2.13 -5.06
C VAL A 74 -9.33 -2.72 -3.82
N SER A 75 -9.97 -2.62 -2.64
CA SER A 75 -9.44 -3.26 -1.42
C SER A 75 -9.30 -4.77 -1.56
N GLU A 76 -10.33 -5.47 -2.05
CA GLU A 76 -10.28 -6.92 -2.29
C GLU A 76 -9.14 -7.31 -3.26
N MET A 77 -8.93 -6.51 -4.31
CA MET A 77 -7.83 -6.73 -5.25
C MET A 77 -6.47 -6.50 -4.61
N LEU A 78 -6.33 -5.49 -3.75
CA LEU A 78 -5.10 -5.22 -3.00
C LEU A 78 -4.80 -6.31 -1.97
N ASP A 79 -5.81 -6.82 -1.26
CA ASP A 79 -5.68 -7.95 -0.34
C ASP A 79 -5.21 -9.21 -1.07
N SER A 80 -5.85 -9.53 -2.20
CA SER A 80 -5.48 -10.64 -3.05
C SER A 80 -4.05 -10.51 -3.58
N GLY A 81 -3.68 -9.32 -4.09
CA GLY A 81 -2.31 -9.05 -4.55
C GLY A 81 -1.27 -9.19 -3.44
N ARG A 82 -1.55 -8.68 -2.24
CA ARG A 82 -0.67 -8.84 -1.07
C ARG A 82 -0.44 -10.31 -0.72
N ALA A 83 -1.51 -11.11 -0.71
CA ALA A 83 -1.40 -12.54 -0.43
C ALA A 83 -0.51 -13.24 -1.46
N MET A 84 -0.73 -12.99 -2.76
CA MET A 84 0.08 -13.56 -3.84
C MET A 84 1.56 -13.20 -3.71
N PHE A 85 1.88 -11.94 -3.41
CA PHE A 85 3.28 -11.53 -3.23
C PHE A 85 3.92 -12.17 -1.99
N LYS A 86 3.17 -12.33 -0.90
CA LYS A 86 3.66 -13.00 0.30
C LYS A 86 3.99 -14.46 0.04
N ASP A 87 3.08 -15.17 -0.63
CA ASP A 87 3.28 -16.58 -0.98
C ASP A 87 4.46 -16.74 -1.95
N LEU A 88 4.56 -15.88 -2.96
CA LEU A 88 5.69 -15.88 -3.90
C LEU A 88 7.03 -15.58 -3.21
N ALA A 89 7.05 -14.65 -2.25
CA ALA A 89 8.26 -14.33 -1.49
C ALA A 89 8.71 -15.53 -0.64
N ALA A 90 7.78 -16.21 0.03
CA ALA A 90 8.07 -17.42 0.80
C ALA A 90 8.63 -18.54 -0.10
N ASP A 91 7.98 -18.83 -1.23
CA ASP A 91 8.47 -19.83 -2.20
C ASP A 91 9.87 -19.50 -2.74
N PHE A 92 10.14 -18.22 -2.98
CA PHE A 92 11.44 -17.75 -3.44
C PHE A 92 12.52 -17.94 -2.37
N GLU A 93 12.23 -17.58 -1.12
CA GLU A 93 13.14 -17.75 0.01
C GLU A 93 13.47 -19.23 0.25
N ASP A 94 12.47 -20.11 0.26
CA ASP A 94 12.64 -21.55 0.44
C ASP A 94 13.52 -22.15 -0.67
N ARG A 95 13.32 -21.70 -1.90
CA ARG A 95 14.11 -22.15 -3.04
C ARG A 95 15.56 -21.68 -2.97
N LEU A 96 15.80 -20.43 -2.55
CA LEU A 96 17.16 -19.93 -2.33
C LEU A 96 17.86 -20.70 -1.20
N CYS A 97 17.17 -20.96 -0.10
CA CYS A 97 17.71 -21.75 1.01
C CYS A 97 18.10 -23.15 0.56
N THR A 98 17.26 -23.79 -0.25
CA THR A 98 17.52 -25.12 -0.80
C THR A 98 18.77 -25.13 -1.68
N ILE A 99 18.86 -24.20 -2.65
CA ILE A 99 20.03 -24.10 -3.55
C ILE A 99 21.31 -23.83 -2.76
N HIS A 100 21.25 -22.94 -1.77
CA HIS A 100 22.40 -22.63 -0.94
C HIS A 100 22.88 -23.86 -0.17
N LYS A 101 21.95 -24.57 0.48
CA LYS A 101 22.25 -25.77 1.26
C LYS A 101 22.86 -26.86 0.37
N GLU A 102 22.23 -27.17 -0.76
CA GLU A 102 22.75 -28.18 -1.71
C GLU A 102 24.18 -27.84 -2.17
N ARG A 103 24.48 -26.56 -2.38
CA ARG A 103 25.82 -26.15 -2.82
C ARG A 103 26.85 -26.26 -1.70
N VAL A 104 26.48 -25.90 -0.47
CA VAL A 104 27.32 -26.07 0.72
C VAL A 104 27.61 -27.55 0.96
N ASP A 105 26.57 -28.40 0.97
CA ASP A 105 26.70 -29.85 1.18
C ASP A 105 27.65 -30.48 0.14
N LYS A 106 27.53 -30.07 -1.13
CA LYS A 106 28.42 -30.52 -2.19
C LYS A 106 29.88 -30.10 -1.95
N TRP A 107 30.12 -28.86 -1.55
CA TRP A 107 31.48 -28.42 -1.23
C TRP A 107 32.07 -29.12 -0.01
N GLU A 108 31.25 -29.39 1.01
CA GLU A 108 31.68 -30.16 2.17
C GLU A 108 32.08 -31.60 1.79
N GLU A 109 31.33 -32.24 0.88
CA GLU A 109 31.70 -33.54 0.31
C GLU A 109 33.03 -33.47 -0.47
N GLU A 110 33.17 -32.51 -1.39
CA GLU A 110 34.38 -32.31 -2.17
C GLU A 110 35.61 -32.13 -1.26
N ILE A 111 35.50 -31.33 -0.19
CA ILE A 111 36.55 -31.15 0.81
C ILE A 111 36.87 -32.47 1.53
N ARG A 112 35.84 -33.24 1.91
CA ARG A 112 36.03 -34.53 2.60
C ARG A 112 36.78 -35.52 1.73
N GLU A 113 36.40 -35.63 0.46
CA GLU A 113 37.07 -36.52 -0.49
C GLU A 113 38.54 -36.11 -0.73
N LEU A 114 38.81 -34.81 -0.88
CA LEU A 114 40.19 -34.32 -1.06
C LEU A 114 41.07 -34.68 0.14
N ARG A 115 40.57 -34.45 1.36
CA ARG A 115 41.30 -34.84 2.59
C ARG A 115 41.58 -36.33 2.66
N ALA A 116 40.62 -37.17 2.26
CA ALA A 116 40.81 -38.62 2.22
C ALA A 116 41.89 -39.04 1.21
N ARG A 117 41.89 -38.42 0.01
CA ARG A 117 42.92 -38.66 -1.01
C ARG A 117 44.31 -38.21 -0.53
N ASP A 118 44.40 -37.05 0.11
CA ASP A 118 45.66 -36.53 0.65
C ASP A 118 46.23 -37.47 1.72
N ALA A 119 45.40 -37.93 2.67
CA ALA A 119 45.83 -38.90 3.69
C ALA A 119 46.32 -40.23 3.10
N ALA A 120 45.63 -40.75 2.08
CA ALA A 120 46.03 -41.98 1.39
C ALA A 120 47.37 -41.80 0.64
N ASN A 121 47.57 -40.65 0.02
CA ASN A 121 48.81 -40.30 -0.68
C ASN A 121 49.99 -40.18 0.30
N GLU A 122 49.80 -39.52 1.44
CA GLU A 122 50.80 -39.43 2.51
C GLU A 122 51.18 -40.80 3.04
N HIS A 123 50.20 -41.67 3.28
CA HIS A 123 50.45 -43.04 3.75
C HIS A 123 51.28 -43.85 2.74
N THR A 124 50.98 -43.72 1.45
CA THR A 124 51.72 -44.40 0.38
C THR A 124 53.17 -43.90 0.31
N ARG A 125 53.37 -42.58 0.41
CA ARG A 125 54.71 -41.96 0.43
C ARG A 125 55.53 -42.35 1.64
N ALA A 126 54.90 -42.57 2.80
CA ALA A 126 55.58 -43.01 4.01
C ALA A 126 55.94 -44.51 4.01
N SER A 127 55.32 -45.29 3.13
CA SER A 127 55.48 -46.76 3.05
C SER A 127 56.37 -47.22 1.88
N THR A 128 56.91 -46.29 1.09
CA THR A 128 57.84 -46.53 -0.03
C THR A 128 59.23 -46.05 0.36
#